data_AF-A0A2V4WIZ9-F1
#
_entry.id   AF-A0A2V4WIZ9-F1
#
_cell.length_a   1.000
_cell.length_b   1.000
_cell.length_c   1.000
_cell.angle_alpha   90.00
_cell.angle_beta   90.00
_cell.angle_gamma   90.00
#
_symmetry.space_group_name_H-M   'P 1'
#
loop_
_entity.id
_entity.type
_entity.pdbx_description
1 polymer ?
#
loop_
_entity_poly.entity_id
_entity_poly.type
_entity_poly.pdbx_seq_one_letter_code
_entity_poly.pdbx_strand_id
1 'polypeptide(L)'
;MKMQWALIAGLVFALLTGVFAVINVDSVQVNLLFNTVRVPLILLILGCTLIGGIIVGSYGIFRQYRLQRENKRLKLRISELEASTASTAVPVSYDSLNSIGSSEPEHDEQLHNDSIQSQHKGNSTGTL
;
A
#
# COMPACT_ATOMS: atom_id res chain seq x y z
N MET A 1 13.16 -6.08 9.46
CA MET A 1 13.45 -5.51 10.80
C MET A 1 12.26 -5.45 11.76
N LYS A 2 11.00 -5.19 11.30
CA LYS A 2 9.84 -4.94 12.20
C LYS A 2 9.51 -6.08 13.18
N MET A 3 9.59 -7.34 12.75
CA MET A 3 9.32 -8.50 13.61
C MET A 3 10.37 -8.68 14.71
N GLN A 4 11.65 -8.42 14.43
CA GLN A 4 12.72 -8.50 15.43
C GLN A 4 12.54 -7.46 16.53
N TRP A 5 12.13 -6.24 16.17
CA TRP A 5 11.78 -5.19 17.14
C TRP A 5 10.57 -5.56 18.00
N ALA A 6 9.54 -6.18 17.41
CA ALA A 6 8.39 -6.67 18.16
C ALA A 6 8.78 -7.77 19.17
N LEU A 7 9.69 -8.69 18.80
CA LEU A 7 10.21 -9.71 19.71
C LEU A 7 11.02 -9.09 20.86
N ILE A 8 11.88 -8.11 20.57
CA ILE A 8 12.64 -7.40 21.61
C ILE A 8 11.69 -6.67 22.58
N ALA A 9 10.68 -5.97 22.05
CA ALA A 9 9.71 -5.26 22.87
C ALA A 9 8.87 -6.24 23.71
N GLY A 10 8.48 -7.39 23.14
CA GLY A 10 7.77 -8.45 23.86
C GLY A 10 8.61 -9.06 24.98
N LEU A 11 9.91 -9.28 24.76
CA LEU A 11 10.82 -9.80 25.78
C LEU A 11 11.01 -8.82 26.94
N VAL A 12 11.22 -7.53 26.63
CA VAL A 12 11.31 -6.47 27.66
C VAL A 12 9.99 -6.39 28.44
N PHE A 13 8.85 -6.42 27.74
CA PHE A 13 7.54 -6.40 28.38
C PHE A 13 7.31 -7.62 29.29
N ALA A 14 7.72 -8.82 28.85
CA ALA A 14 7.64 -10.03 29.65
C ALA A 14 8.51 -9.95 30.91
N LEU A 15 9.73 -9.40 30.79
CA LEU A 15 10.62 -9.16 31.93
C LEU A 15 9.97 -8.19 32.94
N LEU A 16 9.44 -7.06 32.46
CA LEU A 16 8.73 -6.08 33.30
C LEU A 16 7.55 -6.74 34.02
N THR A 17 6.74 -7.49 33.28
CA THR A 17 5.58 -8.19 33.83
C THR A 17 5.98 -9.23 34.87
N GLY A 18 7.09 -9.95 34.65
CA GLY A 18 7.66 -10.88 35.62
C GLY A 18 8.13 -10.20 36.91
N VAL A 19 8.78 -9.04 36.81
CA VAL A 19 9.16 -8.23 37.98
C VAL A 19 7.92 -7.77 38.75
N PHE A 20 6.89 -7.29 38.05
CA PHE A 20 5.61 -6.93 38.67
C PHE A 20 4.95 -8.11 39.37
N ALA A 21 5.06 -9.32 38.80
CA ALA A 21 4.49 -10.52 39.38
C ALA A 21 5.14 -10.89 40.72
N VAL A 22 6.44 -10.69 40.85
CA VAL A 22 7.18 -10.97 42.10
C VAL A 22 6.88 -9.92 43.16
N ILE A 23 6.89 -8.64 42.81
CA ILE A 23 6.72 -7.54 43.77
C ILE A 23 5.26 -7.39 44.22
N ASN A 24 4.29 -7.65 43.33
CA ASN A 24 2.86 -7.43 43.59
C ASN A 24 2.07 -8.75 43.56
N VAL A 25 2.59 -9.77 44.25
CA VAL A 25 1.89 -11.05 44.46
C VAL A 25 0.81 -10.97 45.55
N ASP A 26 0.63 -9.78 46.14
CA ASP A 26 -0.37 -9.54 47.17
C ASP A 26 -1.78 -9.86 46.69
N SER A 27 -2.48 -10.63 47.51
CA SER A 27 -3.83 -11.09 47.21
C SER A 27 -4.84 -9.98 47.46
N VAL A 28 -5.53 -9.56 46.41
CA VAL A 28 -6.60 -8.57 46.46
C VAL A 28 -7.95 -9.27 46.35
N GLN A 29 -8.93 -8.77 47.10
CA GLN A 29 -10.27 -9.30 47.09
C GLN A 29 -11.06 -8.66 45.95
N VAL A 30 -11.58 -9.48 45.04
CA VAL A 30 -12.34 -9.01 43.87
C VAL A 30 -13.73 -9.63 43.86
N ASN A 31 -14.71 -8.79 43.57
CA ASN A 31 -16.11 -9.20 43.46
C ASN A 31 -16.44 -9.49 41.99
N LEU A 32 -16.56 -10.77 41.65
CA LEU A 32 -16.80 -11.27 40.30
C LEU A 32 -18.30 -11.41 40.02
N LEU A 33 -19.08 -10.37 40.33
CA LEU A 33 -20.54 -10.22 40.16
C LEU A 33 -21.43 -11.27 40.88
N PHE A 34 -20.99 -12.53 40.92
CA PHE A 34 -21.66 -13.69 41.49
C PHE A 34 -20.89 -14.31 42.66
N ASN A 35 -19.60 -13.98 42.81
CA ASN A 35 -18.78 -14.50 43.89
C ASN A 35 -17.60 -13.58 44.23
N THR A 36 -17.14 -13.58 45.47
CA THR A 36 -15.95 -12.81 45.89
C THR A 36 -14.77 -13.76 46.08
N VAL A 37 -13.69 -13.53 45.34
CA VAL A 37 -12.49 -14.38 45.38
C VAL A 37 -11.28 -13.53 45.71
N ARG A 38 -10.32 -14.09 46.45
CA ARG A 38 -9.01 -13.47 46.67
C ARG A 38 -8.04 -14.02 45.65
N VAL A 39 -7.55 -13.17 44.77
CA VAL A 39 -6.54 -13.52 43.76
C VAL A 39 -5.44 -12.45 43.77
N PRO A 40 -4.18 -12.83 43.50
CA PRO A 40 -3.12 -11.84 43.31
C PRO A 40 -3.48 -10.87 42.18
N LEU A 41 -3.20 -9.59 42.37
CA LEU A 41 -3.59 -8.54 41.42
C LEU A 41 -2.99 -8.79 40.02
N ILE A 42 -1.74 -9.26 39.95
CA ILE A 42 -1.07 -9.58 38.69
C ILE A 42 -1.74 -10.71 37.92
N LEU A 43 -2.23 -11.74 38.62
CA LEU A 43 -2.92 -12.89 37.99
C LEU A 43 -4.20 -12.43 37.31
N LEU A 44 -4.91 -11.48 37.93
CA LEU A 44 -6.10 -10.87 37.35
C LEU A 44 -5.76 -10.07 36.09
N ILE A 45 -4.75 -9.19 36.16
CA ILE A 45 -4.31 -8.38 35.02
C ILE A 45 -3.84 -9.28 33.88
N LEU A 46 -3.00 -10.28 34.17
CA LEU A 46 -2.52 -11.25 33.18
C LEU A 46 -3.66 -12.02 32.54
N GLY A 47 -4.64 -12.48 33.32
CA GLY A 47 -5.81 -13.19 32.81
C GLY A 47 -6.64 -12.32 31.86
N CYS A 48 -6.98 -11.09 32.27
CA CYS A 48 -7.72 -10.14 31.44
C CYS A 48 -6.94 -9.76 30.18
N THR A 49 -5.64 -9.51 30.30
CA THR A 49 -4.77 -9.13 29.17
C THR A 49 -4.59 -10.29 28.20
N LEU A 50 -4.48 -11.52 28.69
CA LEU A 50 -4.41 -12.71 27.85
C LEU A 50 -5.70 -12.90 27.04
N ILE A 51 -6.86 -12.78 27.68
CA ILE A 51 -8.16 -12.85 26.99
C ILE A 51 -8.29 -11.73 25.96
N GLY A 52 -7.98 -10.49 26.34
CA GLY A 52 -7.98 -9.36 25.41
C GLY A 52 -7.02 -9.57 24.23
N GLY A 53 -5.83 -10.09 24.51
CA GLY A 53 -4.82 -10.42 23.50
C GLY A 53 -5.28 -11.51 22.53
N ILE A 54 -6.00 -12.53 23.00
CA ILE A 54 -6.60 -13.55 22.15
C ILE A 54 -7.67 -12.93 21.23
N ILE A 55 -8.52 -12.06 21.76
CA ILE A 55 -9.56 -11.38 20.97
C ILE A 55 -8.93 -10.47 19.89
N VAL A 56 -7.98 -9.61 20.27
CA VAL A 56 -7.31 -8.71 19.32
C VAL A 56 -6.46 -9.50 18.32
N GLY A 57 -5.74 -10.52 18.79
CA GLY A 57 -4.92 -11.39 17.96
C GLY A 57 -5.77 -12.10 16.91
N SER A 58 -6.84 -12.77 17.32
CA SER A 58 -7.75 -13.46 16.39
C SER A 58 -8.35 -12.51 15.35
N TYR A 59 -8.78 -11.31 15.76
CA TYR A 59 -9.24 -10.28 14.82
C TYR A 59 -8.14 -9.83 13.84
N GLY A 60 -6.91 -9.68 14.32
CA GLY A 60 -5.74 -9.37 13.51
C GLY A 60 -5.45 -10.43 12.44
N ILE A 61 -5.44 -11.72 12.82
CA ILE A 61 -5.27 -12.83 11.88
C ILE A 61 -6.40 -12.83 10.85
N PHE A 62 -7.66 -12.67 11.28
CA PHE A 62 -8.80 -12.67 10.37
C PHE A 62 -8.73 -11.53 9.33
N ARG A 63 -8.40 -10.32 9.78
CA ARG A 63 -8.20 -9.16 8.91
C ARG A 63 -7.07 -9.40 7.92
N GLN A 64 -5.94 -9.92 8.39
CA GLN A 64 -4.79 -10.23 7.55
C GLN A 64 -5.16 -11.25 6.47
N TYR A 65 -5.91 -12.29 6.82
CA TYR A 65 -6.36 -13.30 5.85
C TYR A 65 -7.25 -12.71 4.75
N ARG A 66 -8.22 -11.86 5.10
CA ARG A 66 -9.04 -11.15 4.11
C ARG A 66 -8.20 -10.31 3.15
N LEU A 67 -7.28 -9.51 3.71
CA LEU A 67 -6.40 -8.66 2.92
C LEU A 67 -5.52 -9.47 1.95
N GLN A 68 -5.03 -10.63 2.38
CA GLN A 68 -4.26 -11.53 1.51
C GLN A 68 -5.11 -12.08 0.36
N ARG A 69 -6.36 -12.48 0.61
CA ARG A 69 -7.27 -12.98 -0.42
C ARG A 69 -7.60 -11.91 -1.46
N GLU A 70 -7.86 -10.70 -1.01
CA GLU A 70 -8.09 -9.55 -1.89
C GLU A 70 -6.83 -9.25 -2.71
N ASN A 71 -5.65 -9.24 -2.09
CA ASN A 71 -4.37 -9.08 -2.79
C ASN A 71 -4.17 -10.12 -3.89
N LYS A 72 -4.46 -11.40 -3.62
CA LYS A 72 -4.36 -12.46 -4.62
C LYS A 72 -5.31 -12.20 -5.80
N ARG A 73 -6.57 -11.83 -5.52
CA ARG A 73 -7.55 -11.49 -6.57
C ARG A 73 -7.12 -10.29 -7.41
N LEU A 74 -6.61 -9.24 -6.78
CA LEU A 74 -6.11 -8.04 -7.44
C LEU A 74 -4.92 -8.37 -8.35
N LYS A 75 -3.96 -9.17 -7.86
CA LYS A 75 -2.80 -9.62 -8.64
C LYS A 75 -3.19 -10.47 -9.85
N LEU A 76 -4.17 -11.37 -9.71
CA LEU A 76 -4.67 -12.17 -10.83
C LEU A 76 -5.29 -11.29 -11.92
N ARG A 77 -6.12 -10.31 -11.56
CA ARG A 77 -6.71 -9.38 -12.53
C ARG A 77 -5.66 -8.58 -13.28
N ILE A 78 -4.63 -8.09 -12.57
CA ILE A 78 -3.52 -7.37 -13.20
C ILE A 78 -2.82 -8.28 -14.24
N SER A 79 -2.55 -9.53 -13.87
CA SER A 79 -1.92 -10.50 -14.78
C SER A 79 -2.79 -10.84 -16.01
N GLU A 80 -4.11 -10.94 -15.85
CA GLU A 80 -5.04 -11.19 -16.97
C GLU A 80 -5.13 -9.98 -17.92
N LEU A 81 -5.16 -8.77 -17.37
CA LEU A 81 -5.14 -7.52 -18.13
C LEU A 81 -3.84 -7.38 -18.92
N GLU A 82 -2.68 -7.61 -18.28
CA GLU A 82 -1.36 -7.59 -18.95
C GLU A 82 -1.27 -8.62 -20.08
N ALA A 83 -1.79 -9.85 -19.88
CA ALA A 83 -1.81 -10.88 -20.92
C ALA A 83 -2.72 -10.51 -22.11
N SER A 84 -3.83 -9.81 -21.85
CA SER A 84 -4.78 -9.36 -22.87
C SER A 84 -4.22 -8.18 -23.69
N THR A 85 -3.48 -7.28 -23.04
CA THR A 85 -2.78 -6.18 -23.72
C THR A 85 -1.59 -6.68 -24.54
N ALA A 86 -0.85 -7.69 -24.06
CA ALA A 86 0.24 -8.32 -24.81
C ALA A 86 -0.26 -9.06 -26.06
N SER A 87 -1.46 -9.63 -26.03
CA SER A 87 -2.07 -10.32 -27.18
C SER A 87 -2.66 -9.36 -28.24
N THR A 88 -2.80 -8.07 -27.91
CA THR A 88 -3.37 -7.04 -28.81
C THR A 88 -2.30 -6.10 -29.40
N ALA A 89 -1.01 -6.35 -29.15
CA ALA A 89 0.08 -5.63 -29.79
C ALA A 89 0.21 -6.07 -31.27
N VAL A 90 -0.67 -5.56 -32.12
CA VAL A 90 -0.52 -5.62 -33.57
C VAL A 90 0.72 -4.79 -33.93
N PRO A 91 1.75 -5.34 -34.58
CA PRO A 91 2.80 -4.53 -35.17
C PRO A 91 2.15 -3.78 -36.33
N VAL A 92 1.85 -2.50 -36.13
CA VAL A 92 1.37 -1.64 -37.22
C VAL A 92 2.54 -1.44 -38.17
N SER A 93 2.58 -2.28 -39.21
CA SER A 93 3.43 -2.08 -40.39
C SER A 93 2.83 -0.93 -41.19
N TYR A 94 3.54 0.20 -41.24
CA TYR A 94 3.17 1.43 -41.95
C TYR A 94 3.53 1.41 -43.45
N ASP A 95 3.65 0.23 -44.06
CA ASP A 95 4.22 0.08 -45.42
C ASP A 95 3.20 0.21 -46.56
N SER A 96 1.91 0.38 -46.28
CA SER A 96 0.86 0.37 -47.32
C SER A 96 0.31 1.74 -47.72
N LEU A 97 1.06 2.82 -47.52
CA LEU A 97 0.63 4.19 -47.86
C LEU A 97 1.43 4.75 -49.06
N ASN A 98 1.58 3.97 -50.13
CA ASN A 98 2.19 4.50 -51.36
C ASN A 98 1.57 3.92 -52.65
N SER A 99 0.24 3.83 -52.74
CA SER A 99 -0.44 3.59 -54.01
C SER A 99 -1.84 4.21 -54.11
N ILE A 100 -1.98 5.48 -53.74
CA ILE A 100 -3.13 6.26 -54.21
C ILE A 100 -2.56 7.52 -54.85
N GLY A 101 -2.50 7.48 -56.17
CA GLY A 101 -2.08 8.58 -56.98
C GLY A 101 -3.04 9.76 -56.88
N SER A 102 -2.46 10.94 -57.07
CA SER A 102 -3.16 12.11 -57.56
C SER A 102 -2.24 12.75 -58.59
N SER A 103 -2.70 12.70 -59.83
CA SER A 103 -2.20 13.45 -60.98
C SER A 103 -2.01 14.93 -60.65
N GLU A 104 -0.78 15.42 -60.72
CA GLU A 104 -0.46 16.84 -60.76
C GLU A 104 -0.51 17.33 -62.22
N PRO A 105 -1.25 18.42 -62.53
CA PRO A 105 -1.04 19.16 -63.76
C PRO A 105 0.10 20.16 -63.54
N GLU A 106 1.04 20.18 -64.47
CA GLU A 106 2.13 21.16 -64.53
C GLU A 106 1.58 22.59 -64.69
N HIS A 107 2.10 23.53 -63.90
CA HIS A 107 2.11 24.94 -64.25
C HIS A 107 3.31 25.67 -63.59
N ASP A 108 4.02 26.38 -64.45
CA ASP A 108 5.28 27.09 -64.29
C ASP A 108 5.29 28.26 -63.28
N GLU A 109 6.48 28.43 -62.68
CA GLU A 109 7.24 29.68 -62.47
C GLU A 109 6.60 30.84 -61.67
N GLN A 110 7.17 31.20 -60.52
CA GLN A 110 7.97 32.43 -60.34
C GLN A 110 8.39 32.73 -58.88
N LEU A 111 9.59 33.30 -58.81
CA LEU A 111 10.45 33.59 -57.67
C LEU A 111 10.21 35.00 -57.11
N HIS A 112 10.02 35.16 -55.79
CA HIS A 112 10.27 36.38 -54.98
C HIS A 112 9.83 36.06 -53.53
N ASN A 113 10.42 36.53 -52.42
CA ASN A 113 11.52 37.44 -52.13
C ASN A 113 11.73 37.38 -50.61
N ASP A 114 12.95 37.69 -50.20
CA ASP A 114 13.46 37.89 -48.85
C ASP A 114 12.53 38.67 -47.90
N SER A 115 12.54 38.32 -46.61
CA SER A 115 12.94 39.26 -45.57
C SER A 115 13.00 38.64 -44.16
N ILE A 116 14.10 39.00 -43.51
CA ILE A 116 14.55 38.75 -42.15
C ILE A 116 13.59 39.36 -41.11
N GLN A 117 13.51 38.82 -39.89
CA GLN A 117 13.91 39.52 -38.64
C GLN A 117 13.20 39.05 -37.35
N SER A 118 13.99 38.38 -36.51
CA SER A 118 14.20 38.55 -35.06
C SER A 118 13.04 38.77 -34.06
N GLN A 119 13.20 38.06 -32.93
CA GLN A 119 13.05 38.55 -31.55
C GLN A 119 11.68 39.08 -31.10
N HIS A 120 11.03 38.32 -30.22
CA HIS A 120 10.60 38.90 -28.95
C HIS A 120 10.70 37.90 -27.80
N LYS A 121 11.63 38.21 -26.89
CA LYS A 121 11.83 37.69 -25.54
C LYS A 121 10.79 38.30 -24.60
N GLY A 122 10.09 37.49 -23.80
CA GLY A 122 9.45 37.98 -22.58
C GLY A 122 8.29 37.16 -22.03
N ASN A 123 8.53 36.43 -20.93
CA ASN A 123 7.56 36.26 -19.83
C ASN A 123 8.34 35.79 -18.59
N SER A 124 8.72 36.64 -17.64
CA SER A 124 7.94 37.28 -16.57
C SER A 124 7.21 36.29 -15.64
N THR A 125 7.89 35.98 -14.54
CA THR A 125 7.45 36.08 -13.13
C THR A 125 6.01 35.75 -12.73
N GLY A 126 5.91 34.87 -11.73
CA GLY A 126 4.83 34.83 -10.73
C GLY A 126 4.35 33.40 -10.47
N THR A 127 4.05 32.93 -9.27
CA THR A 127 4.08 33.46 -7.91
C THR A 127 3.86 32.22 -7.01
N LEU A 128 4.47 32.24 -5.82
CA LEU A 128 4.19 31.49 -4.58
C LEU A 128 3.21 30.29 -4.61
#